data_AF-A0A1T2LAM8-F1
#
_entry.id   AF-A0A1T2LAM8-F1
#
_cell.length_a   1.000
_cell.length_b   1.000
_cell.length_c   1.000
_cell.angle_alpha   90.00
_cell.angle_beta   90.00
_cell.angle_gamma   90.00
#
_symmetry.space_group_name_H-M   'P 1'
#
loop_
_entity.id
_entity.type
_entity.pdbx_description
1 polymer ?
#
loop_
_entity_poly.entity_id
_entity_poly.type
_entity_poly.pdbx_seq_one_letter_code
_entity_poly.pdbx_strand_id
1 'polypeptide(L)'
;MKIDEIEIGAFYSNGDFGKRWMVRQVLAIDSSLCEVSGDEERSVQFKILVGENRRKSFVVSDEEFANWARYEVVRNENSWERAS
;
A
#
# COMPACT_ATOMS: atom_id res chain seq x y z
N MET A 1 -10.07 1.74 -1.35
CA MET A 1 -10.02 1.45 0.09
C MET A 1 -10.49 2.68 0.84
N LYS A 2 -11.02 2.59 2.06
CA LYS A 2 -11.07 3.77 2.91
C LYS A 2 -9.74 3.94 3.66
N ILE A 3 -9.40 5.17 4.03
CA ILE A 3 -8.13 5.48 4.70
C ILE A 3 -8.04 4.78 6.06
N ASP A 4 -9.16 4.69 6.79
CA ASP A 4 -9.27 4.04 8.10
C ASP A 4 -9.15 2.50 8.05
N GLU A 5 -9.20 1.90 6.86
CA GLU A 5 -9.01 0.45 6.64
C GLU A 5 -7.55 0.09 6.30
N ILE A 6 -6.65 1.09 6.22
CA ILE A 6 -5.23 0.86 5.91
C ILE A 6 -4.46 0.65 7.21
N GLU A 7 -3.87 -0.55 7.35
CA GLU A 7 -3.16 -0.96 8.55
C GLU A 7 -1.67 -1.17 8.30
N ILE A 8 -0.86 -0.81 9.29
CA ILE A 8 0.60 -1.05 9.27
C ILE A 8 0.85 -2.56 9.31
N GLY A 9 1.72 -3.05 8.42
CA GLY A 9 2.08 -4.46 8.31
C GLY A 9 1.20 -5.26 7.36
N ALA A 10 -0.01 -4.79 7.05
CA ALA A 10 -0.92 -5.40 6.10
C ALA A 10 -0.45 -5.25 4.64
N PHE A 11 -1.03 -6.06 3.76
CA PHE A 11 -0.70 -6.07 2.34
C PHE A 11 -1.92 -5.71 1.50
N TYR A 12 -1.70 -4.93 0.45
CA TYR A 12 -2.76 -4.45 -0.42
C TYR A 12 -2.40 -4.67 -1.88
N SER A 13 -3.42 -4.97 -2.68
CA SER A 13 -3.33 -5.09 -4.12
C SER A 13 -4.12 -3.99 -4.83
N ASN A 14 -3.63 -3.55 -5.99
CA ASN A 14 -4.36 -2.66 -6.88
C ASN A 14 -5.54 -3.30 -7.61
N GLY A 15 -5.72 -4.62 -7.52
CA GLY A 15 -6.81 -5.33 -8.19
C GLY A 15 -6.68 -5.45 -9.72
N ASP A 16 -5.54 -5.06 -10.27
CA ASP A 16 -5.19 -5.29 -11.67
C ASP A 16 -4.85 -6.78 -11.94
N PHE A 17 -4.61 -7.11 -13.21
CA PHE A 17 -4.20 -8.45 -13.64
C PHE A 17 -2.88 -8.42 -14.41
N GLY A 18 -2.18 -9.57 -14.42
CA GLY A 18 -0.97 -9.77 -15.21
C GLY A 18 0.18 -8.85 -14.80
N LYS A 19 0.83 -8.19 -15.77
CA LYS A 19 2.04 -7.37 -15.52
C LYS A 19 1.80 -6.11 -14.71
N ARG A 20 0.55 -5.61 -14.68
CA ARG A 20 0.17 -4.43 -13.89
C ARG A 20 -0.25 -4.78 -12.47
N TRP A 21 -0.46 -6.06 -12.19
CA TRP A 21 -0.83 -6.50 -10.85
C TRP A 21 0.34 -6.27 -9.88
N MET A 22 0.02 -5.62 -8.77
CA MET A 22 0.98 -5.21 -7.77
C MET A 22 0.48 -5.53 -6.37
N VAL A 23 1.43 -5.79 -5.47
CA VAL A 23 1.18 -5.92 -4.03
C VAL A 23 2.15 -5.04 -3.28
N ARG A 24 1.62 -4.20 -2.39
CA ARG A 24 2.37 -3.30 -1.50
C ARG A 24 2.13 -3.69 -0.05
N GLN A 25 3.19 -3.73 0.75
CA GLN A 25 3.10 -3.87 2.21
C GLN A 25 3.23 -2.49 2.84
N VAL A 26 2.32 -2.13 3.74
CA VAL A 26 2.44 -0.90 4.52
C VAL A 26 3.49 -1.09 5.61
N LEU A 27 4.46 -0.19 5.68
CA LEU A 27 5.55 -0.21 6.66
C LEU A 27 5.31 0.79 7.78
N ALA A 28 4.74 1.95 7.47
CA ALA A 28 4.44 3.01 8.43
C ALA A 28 3.35 3.93 7.89
N ILE A 29 2.60 4.54 8.82
CA ILE A 29 1.62 5.60 8.53
C ILE A 29 1.89 6.72 9.54
N ASP A 30 2.35 7.88 9.06
CA ASP A 30 2.69 9.02 9.91
C ASP A 30 2.61 10.32 9.09
N SER A 31 2.19 11.41 9.73
CA SER A 31 2.23 12.77 9.17
C SER A 31 3.66 13.28 8.99
N SER A 32 4.66 12.72 9.67
CA SER A 32 6.06 13.14 9.56
C SER A 32 6.82 12.54 8.36
N LEU A 33 6.19 11.65 7.57
CA LEU A 33 6.88 10.96 6.46
C LEU A 33 6.97 11.81 5.18
N CYS A 34 6.22 12.92 5.07
CA CYS A 34 6.31 13.87 3.97
C CYS A 34 6.69 15.27 4.50
N GLU A 35 7.73 15.87 3.90
CA GLU A 35 8.11 17.28 4.12
C GLU A 35 7.32 18.26 3.22
N VAL A 36 6.27 17.79 2.54
CA VAL A 36 5.52 18.61 1.59
C VAL A 36 4.53 19.49 2.36
N SER A 37 4.93 20.76 2.50
CA SER A 37 4.19 21.90 3.04
C SER A 37 2.67 21.84 2.88
N GLY A 38 1.96 21.52 3.96
CA GLY A 38 0.51 21.55 4.05
C GLY A 38 0.06 20.80 5.28
N ASP A 39 -0.81 21.41 6.09
CA ASP A 39 -1.22 20.90 7.39
C ASP A 39 -1.83 19.48 7.30
N GLU A 40 -1.39 18.59 8.21
CA GLU A 40 -2.11 17.39 8.66
C GLU A 40 -2.28 16.18 7.70
N GLU A 41 -1.74 16.17 6.49
CA GLU A 41 -1.84 14.98 5.61
C GLU A 41 -0.99 13.80 6.10
N ARG A 42 -1.63 12.69 6.48
CA ARG A 42 -0.93 11.45 6.85
C ARG A 42 -0.30 10.83 5.61
N SER A 43 0.91 10.35 5.77
CA SER A 43 1.66 9.72 4.69
C SER A 43 1.86 8.24 4.97
N VAL A 44 1.85 7.44 3.92
CA VAL A 44 1.98 5.98 3.95
C VAL A 44 3.31 5.58 3.33
N GLN A 45 4.20 5.03 4.15
CA GLN A 45 5.40 4.35 3.64
C GLN A 45 5.07 2.90 3.34
N PHE A 46 5.41 2.44 2.14
CA PHE A 46 5.16 1.06 1.72
C PHE A 46 6.34 0.45 0.98
N LYS A 47 6.34 -0.88 0.88
CA LYS A 47 7.29 -1.66 0.07
C LYS A 47 6.56 -2.48 -0.99
N ILE A 48 7.08 -2.49 -2.21
CA ILE A 48 6.52 -3.31 -3.29
C ILE A 48 7.02 -4.75 -3.19
N LEU A 49 6.10 -5.70 -3.02
CA LEU A 49 6.41 -7.13 -2.93
C LEU A 49 6.21 -7.87 -4.25
N VAL A 50 5.24 -7.43 -5.06
CA VAL A 50 4.90 -7.97 -6.37
C VAL A 50 4.68 -6.83 -7.36
N GLY A 51 5.12 -7.04 -8.60
CA GLY A 51 4.98 -6.11 -9.72
C GLY A 51 6.24 -5.28 -9.98
N GLU A 52 6.08 -4.20 -10.74
CA GLU A 52 7.19 -3.31 -11.11
C GLU A 52 7.82 -2.66 -9.87
N ASN A 53 9.12 -2.35 -9.91
CA ASN A 53 9.85 -1.77 -8.78
C ASN A 53 9.88 -2.65 -7.52
N ARG A 54 9.73 -3.98 -7.68
CA ARG A 54 9.84 -4.96 -6.60
C ARG A 54 11.05 -4.74 -5.70
N ARG A 55 10.83 -4.84 -4.39
CA ARG A 55 11.77 -4.59 -3.29
C ARG A 55 12.10 -3.13 -3.01
N LYS A 56 11.61 -2.17 -3.81
CA LYS A 56 11.74 -0.75 -3.48
C LYS A 56 10.63 -0.31 -2.52
N SER A 57 10.93 0.75 -1.78
CA SER A 57 10.00 1.42 -0.87
C SER A 57 9.75 2.85 -1.34
N PHE A 58 8.55 3.35 -1.05
CA PHE A 58 8.10 4.69 -1.42
C PHE A 58 7.24 5.25 -0.29
N VAL A 59 7.05 6.57 -0.31
CA VAL A 59 6.12 7.31 0.55
C VAL A 59 5.16 8.05 -0.36
N VAL A 60 3.87 7.99 -0.05
CA VAL A 60 2.79 8.71 -0.73
C VAL A 60 1.78 9.20 0.32
N SER A 61 0.85 10.07 -0.05
CA SER A 61 -0.27 10.39 0.85
C SER A 61 -1.16 9.17 1.10
N ASP A 62 -1.82 9.14 2.24
CA ASP A 62 -2.82 8.12 2.56
C ASP A 62 -3.96 8.08 1.52
N GLU A 63 -4.39 9.23 1.00
CA GLU A 63 -5.36 9.32 -0.10
C GLU A 63 -4.86 8.62 -1.38
N GLU A 64 -3.63 8.89 -1.80
CA GLU A 64 -3.06 8.26 -3.00
C GLU A 64 -2.97 6.74 -2.80
N PHE A 65 -2.55 6.29 -1.61
CA PHE A 65 -2.50 4.88 -1.29
C PHE A 65 -3.90 4.25 -1.28
N ALA A 66 -4.89 4.89 -0.67
CA ALA A 66 -6.26 4.40 -0.57
C ALA A 66 -6.96 4.29 -1.93
N ASN A 67 -6.65 5.22 -2.84
CA ASN A 67 -7.12 5.22 -4.22
C ASN A 67 -6.46 4.10 -5.04
N TRP A 68 -5.18 3.82 -4.80
CA TRP A 68 -4.46 2.72 -5.42
C TRP A 68 -4.91 1.35 -4.87
N ALA A 69 -5.17 1.23 -3.56
CA ALA A 69 -5.49 -0.01 -2.89
C ALA A 69 -6.95 -0.44 -3.16
N ARG A 70 -7.10 -1.62 -3.79
CA ARG A 70 -8.40 -2.20 -4.11
C ARG A 70 -8.80 -3.31 -3.16
N TYR A 71 -7.86 -4.16 -2.78
CA TYR A 71 -8.10 -5.31 -1.91
C TYR A 71 -6.98 -5.42 -0.89
N GLU A 72 -7.34 -5.65 0.37
CA GLU A 72 -6.40 -6.27 1.31
C GLU A 72 -6.15 -7.72 0.89
N VAL A 73 -4.89 -8.15 0.98
CA VAL A 73 -4.47 -9.49 0.60
C VAL A 73 -3.56 -10.08 1.66
N VAL A 74 -3.62 -11.40 1.80
CA VAL A 74 -2.71 -12.17 2.63
C VAL A 74 -1.91 -13.12 1.76
N ARG A 75 -0.67 -13.39 2.17
CA ARG A 75 0.18 -14.34 1.48
C ARG A 75 -0.09 -15.75 2.01
N ASN A 76 -0.57 -16.63 1.14
CA ASN A 76 -0.77 -18.04 1.41
C ASN A 76 0.28 -18.85 0.65
N GLU A 77 1.35 -19.28 1.33
CA GLU A 77 2.51 -19.94 0.72
C GLU A 77 3.13 -19.17 -0.46
N ASN A 78 2.66 -19.47 -1.68
CA ASN A 78 3.10 -18.90 -2.95
C ASN A 78 2.00 -18.10 -3.69
N SER A 79 0.77 -18.07 -3.17
CA SER A 79 -0.34 -17.28 -3.70
C SER A 79 -0.64 -16.04 -2.82
N TRP A 80 -1.35 -15.10 -3.42
CA TRP A 80 -1.97 -13.99 -2.72
C TRP A 80 -3.47 -14.14 -2.83
N GLU A 81 -4.14 -14.06 -1.68
CA GLU A 81 -5.58 -14.23 -1.56
C GLU A 81 -6.16 -12.99 -0.89
N ARG A 82 -7.43 -12.65 -1.18
CA ARG A 82 -8.07 -11.53 -0.51
C ARG A 82 -8.25 -11.85 0.96
N ALA A 83 -7.96 -10.89 1.83
CA ALA A 83 -8.39 -10.98 3.22
C ALA A 83 -9.93 -10.98 3.26
N SER A 84 -10.50 -11.90 4.04
CA SER A 84 -11.95 -12.12 4.19
C SER A 84 -12.54 -11.28 5.30
#